data_AF-A0A0G0V9F4-F1
#
_entry.id   AF-A0A0G0V9F4-F1
#
_cell.length_a   1.000
_cell.length_b   1.000
_cell.length_c   1.000
_cell.angle_alpha   90.00
_cell.angle_beta   90.00
_cell.angle_gamma   90.00
#
_symmetry.space_group_name_H-M   'P 1'
#
loop_
_entity.id
_entity.type
_entity.pdbx_description
1 polymer ?
#
loop_
_entity_poly.entity_id
_entity_poly.type
_entity_poly.pdbx_seq_one_letter_code
_entity_poly.pdbx_strand_id
1 'polypeptide(L)'
;MWKRKQILMNKILLSCFLFGQIFFFIPGNALAKNEHKSFVRTSNYFLLSGTALENPETIETLSHFDLLILPAEAQIFNQDFFEDVRKRNPDVLILAYVPTVSYNNLYWSDTLHIQLKHGIKNTWWLKDQNGTIQTIWPDTSALNLSSDWATYLANFVIDNILSTDLWDGIFYDEVGDTISWVGSVDTDNNHRSDNPASADDSWKKGYIQLLSQTRANMKPDDLIVINGSSTKEYQPFINGRMFESFPTPWEGDVLILKQGFENLLYSL
;
A
#
# COMPACT_ATOMS: atom_id res chain seq x y z
N MET A 1 -42.91 -11.23 57.84
CA MET A 1 -42.05 -11.79 56.77
C MET A 1 -41.61 -10.77 55.71
N TRP A 2 -42.43 -9.77 55.37
CA TRP A 2 -42.16 -8.84 54.26
C TRP A 2 -40.98 -7.87 54.50
N LYS A 3 -40.86 -7.29 55.71
CA LYS A 3 -39.77 -6.36 56.08
C LYS A 3 -38.35 -6.97 56.02
N ARG A 4 -38.20 -8.29 56.27
CA ARG A 4 -36.89 -8.96 56.23
C ARG A 4 -36.36 -9.17 54.79
N LYS A 5 -37.25 -9.42 53.82
CA LYS A 5 -36.86 -9.55 52.40
C LYS A 5 -36.40 -8.22 51.80
N GLN A 6 -37.04 -7.12 52.17
CA GLN A 6 -36.70 -5.78 51.67
C GLN A 6 -35.34 -5.29 52.18
N ILE A 7 -34.99 -5.60 53.44
CA ILE A 7 -33.67 -5.28 54.01
C ILE A 7 -32.57 -6.12 53.36
N LEU A 8 -32.84 -7.39 53.05
CA LEU A 8 -31.87 -8.26 52.37
C LEU A 8 -31.63 -7.81 50.92
N MET A 9 -32.68 -7.41 50.21
CA MET A 9 -32.59 -6.92 48.82
C MET A 9 -31.83 -5.58 48.73
N ASN A 10 -32.05 -4.67 49.68
CA ASN A 10 -31.30 -3.42 49.75
C ASN A 10 -29.82 -3.64 50.10
N LYS A 11 -29.48 -4.66 50.90
CA LYS A 11 -28.07 -5.01 51.19
C LYS A 11 -27.36 -5.62 49.98
N ILE A 12 -28.06 -6.42 49.18
CA ILE A 12 -27.51 -7.00 47.94
C ILE A 12 -27.31 -5.91 46.88
N LEU A 13 -28.29 -5.00 46.70
CA LEU A 13 -28.17 -3.86 45.78
C LEU A 13 -27.04 -2.89 46.19
N LEU A 14 -26.86 -2.63 47.48
CA LEU A 14 -25.75 -1.80 47.98
C LEU A 14 -24.39 -2.50 47.78
N SER A 15 -24.33 -3.82 47.94
CA SER A 15 -23.13 -4.63 47.70
C SER A 15 -22.73 -4.66 46.22
N CYS A 16 -23.71 -4.74 45.30
CA CYS A 16 -23.44 -4.68 43.86
C CYS A 16 -23.00 -3.28 43.40
N PHE A 17 -23.52 -2.23 44.03
CA PHE A 17 -23.10 -0.85 43.73
C PHE A 17 -21.67 -0.55 44.21
N LEU A 18 -21.29 -1.07 45.37
CA LEU A 18 -19.92 -0.95 45.91
C LEU A 18 -18.88 -1.77 45.13
N PHE A 19 -19.24 -2.95 44.62
CA PHE A 19 -18.34 -3.74 43.75
C PHE A 19 -18.20 -3.15 42.34
N GLY A 20 -19.27 -2.53 41.81
CA GLY A 20 -19.23 -1.85 40.51
C GLY A 20 -18.33 -0.61 40.50
N GLN A 21 -18.26 0.14 41.61
CA GLN A 21 -17.41 1.33 41.68
C GLN A 21 -15.91 1.02 41.83
N ILE A 22 -15.54 -0.15 42.38
CA ILE A 22 -14.12 -0.53 42.51
C ILE A 22 -13.50 -0.86 41.13
N PHE A 23 -14.30 -1.28 40.14
CA PHE A 23 -13.81 -1.56 38.78
C PHE A 23 -13.76 -0.33 37.86
N PHE A 24 -14.45 0.77 38.19
CA PHE A 24 -14.45 1.99 37.37
C PHE A 24 -13.38 3.03 37.76
N PHE A 25 -12.67 2.81 38.86
CA PHE A 25 -11.62 3.71 39.37
C PHE A 25 -10.22 3.08 39.41
N ILE A 26 -9.97 2.03 38.63
CA ILE A 26 -8.60 1.76 38.22
C ILE A 26 -8.37 2.69 37.03
N PRO A 27 -7.63 3.81 37.17
CA PRO A 27 -7.13 4.50 35.99
C PRO A 27 -6.30 3.44 35.27
N GLY A 28 -6.84 2.92 34.17
CA GLY A 28 -6.04 2.27 33.17
C GLY A 28 -5.05 3.33 32.72
N ASN A 29 -3.88 3.35 33.33
CA ASN A 29 -2.72 3.96 32.73
C ASN A 29 -2.50 3.17 31.45
N ALA A 30 -3.20 3.55 30.39
CA ALA A 30 -2.71 3.38 29.05
C ALA A 30 -1.43 4.20 29.04
N LEU A 31 -0.34 3.59 29.51
CA LEU A 31 0.99 3.99 29.12
C LEU A 31 0.95 3.83 27.61
N ALA A 32 0.72 4.94 26.91
CA ALA A 32 1.20 5.05 25.55
C ALA A 32 2.65 4.61 25.65
N LYS A 33 2.96 3.46 25.04
CA LYS A 33 4.33 2.98 24.92
C LYS A 33 5.03 3.96 23.99
N ASN A 34 5.37 5.12 24.52
CA ASN A 34 6.38 6.00 23.97
C ASN A 34 7.69 5.24 24.17
N GLU A 35 7.92 4.20 23.37
CA GLU A 35 9.29 3.87 23.03
C GLU A 35 9.84 5.17 22.46
N HIS A 36 10.74 5.78 23.22
CA HIS A 36 11.56 6.89 22.79
C HIS A 36 12.36 6.44 21.55
N LYS A 37 11.73 6.42 20.37
CA LYS A 37 12.44 6.49 19.10
C LYS A 37 12.84 7.95 18.98
N SER A 38 14.01 8.27 19.56
CA SER A 38 14.51 9.63 19.74
C SER A 38 14.99 10.29 18.44
N PHE A 39 14.69 9.70 17.28
CA PHE A 39 15.08 10.17 15.97
C PHE A 39 13.95 9.95 14.97
N VAL A 40 13.94 10.77 13.93
CA VAL A 40 12.97 10.70 12.84
C VAL A 40 13.30 9.50 11.93
N ARG A 41 12.37 8.54 11.87
CA ARG A 41 11.93 7.83 10.66
C ARG A 41 12.53 8.25 9.32
N THR A 42 13.55 7.60 8.75
CA THR A 42 13.97 7.91 7.36
C THR A 42 13.56 6.81 6.38
N SER A 43 13.15 7.21 5.18
CA SER A 43 12.83 6.30 4.09
C SER A 43 13.52 6.76 2.80
N ASN A 44 13.86 5.81 1.93
CA ASN A 44 14.35 6.10 0.58
C ASN A 44 13.49 5.38 -0.47
N TYR A 45 13.05 6.14 -1.47
CA TYR A 45 12.35 5.64 -2.64
C TYR A 45 13.36 5.60 -3.80
N PHE A 46 13.95 4.43 -4.02
CA PHE A 46 15.08 4.24 -4.93
C PHE A 46 14.68 3.30 -6.05
N LEU A 47 14.15 3.86 -7.16
CA LEU A 47 13.61 3.09 -8.28
C LEU A 47 14.67 2.64 -9.30
N LEU A 48 15.83 2.20 -8.84
CA LEU A 48 16.86 1.64 -9.72
C LEU A 48 17.26 0.25 -9.23
N SER A 49 17.42 -0.68 -10.17
CA SER A 49 17.90 -2.05 -9.99
C SER A 49 19.15 -2.31 -10.86
N GLY A 50 19.64 -3.55 -10.90
CA GLY A 50 20.82 -3.93 -11.67
C GLY A 50 22.09 -3.31 -11.11
N THR A 51 22.92 -2.73 -11.99
CA THR A 51 24.25 -2.21 -11.64
C THR A 51 24.21 -1.11 -10.56
N ALA A 52 23.09 -0.40 -10.41
CA ALA A 52 22.92 0.60 -9.36
C ALA A 52 23.00 -0.02 -7.96
N LEU A 53 22.33 -1.16 -7.75
CA LEU A 53 22.31 -1.86 -6.46
C LEU A 53 23.51 -2.78 -6.25
N GLU A 54 24.36 -2.97 -7.25
CA GLU A 54 25.67 -3.65 -7.14
C GLU A 54 26.77 -2.70 -6.64
N ASN A 55 26.57 -1.38 -6.73
CA ASN A 55 27.57 -0.40 -6.33
C ASN A 55 27.72 -0.36 -4.79
N PRO A 56 28.91 -0.64 -4.23
CA PRO A 56 29.13 -0.63 -2.79
C PRO A 56 28.78 0.69 -2.09
N GLU A 57 28.97 1.83 -2.75
CA GLU A 57 28.61 3.15 -2.19
C GLU A 57 27.09 3.33 -2.10
N THR A 58 26.35 2.76 -3.05
CA THR A 58 24.88 2.75 -3.03
C THR A 58 24.38 1.88 -1.89
N ILE A 59 24.94 0.67 -1.72
CA ILE A 59 24.59 -0.23 -0.60
C ILE A 59 24.85 0.45 0.75
N GLU A 60 26.01 1.09 0.92
CA GLU A 60 26.34 1.82 2.14
C GLU A 60 25.31 2.93 2.40
N THR A 61 25.04 3.77 1.40
CA THR A 61 24.08 4.87 1.53
C THR A 61 22.68 4.38 1.88
N LEU A 62 22.18 3.37 1.17
CA LEU A 62 20.83 2.84 1.40
C LEU A 62 20.72 2.14 2.77
N SER A 63 21.81 1.59 3.31
CA SER A 63 21.79 0.95 4.63
C SER A 63 21.49 1.90 5.80
N HIS A 64 21.64 3.21 5.61
CA HIS A 64 21.34 4.22 6.65
C HIS A 64 19.84 4.53 6.82
N PHE A 65 18.97 4.04 5.94
CA PHE A 65 17.53 4.31 6.01
C PHE A 65 16.79 3.24 6.82
N ASP A 66 15.71 3.64 7.50
CA ASP A 66 14.83 2.70 8.22
C ASP A 66 13.88 1.94 7.26
N LEU A 67 13.61 2.51 6.08
CA LEU A 67 12.71 1.97 5.07
C LEU A 67 13.27 2.21 3.66
N LEU A 68 13.30 1.17 2.85
CA LEU A 68 13.63 1.21 1.43
C LEU A 68 12.43 0.80 0.59
N ILE A 69 12.20 1.50 -0.50
CA ILE A 69 11.24 1.13 -1.54
C ILE A 69 12.04 0.94 -2.83
N LEU A 70 12.04 -0.27 -3.38
CA LEU A 70 12.85 -0.67 -4.52
C LEU A 70 11.99 -1.29 -5.61
N PRO A 71 12.38 -1.25 -6.90
CA PRO A 71 11.69 -1.93 -7.98
C PRO A 71 11.60 -3.44 -7.69
N ALA A 72 10.44 -4.05 -7.94
CA ALA A 72 10.23 -5.46 -7.64
C ALA A 72 11.24 -6.38 -8.37
N GLU A 73 11.68 -6.00 -9.57
CA GLU A 73 12.69 -6.72 -10.34
C GLU A 73 14.09 -6.74 -9.69
N ALA A 74 14.35 -5.94 -8.64
CA ALA A 74 15.57 -6.05 -7.85
C ALA A 74 15.74 -7.45 -7.26
N GLN A 75 14.65 -8.20 -7.01
CA GLN A 75 14.72 -9.59 -6.58
C GLN A 75 15.31 -10.54 -7.64
N ILE A 76 15.30 -10.13 -8.90
CA ILE A 76 15.85 -10.90 -10.03
C ILE A 76 17.32 -10.56 -10.22
N PHE A 77 17.66 -9.28 -10.18
CA PHE A 77 19.00 -8.80 -10.53
C PHE A 77 19.94 -8.69 -9.34
N ASN A 78 19.43 -8.46 -8.13
CA ASN A 78 20.21 -7.99 -6.99
C ASN A 78 19.91 -8.79 -5.71
N GLN A 79 19.84 -10.13 -5.78
CA GLN A 79 19.54 -10.95 -4.60
C GLN A 79 20.51 -10.70 -3.42
N ASP A 80 21.80 -10.55 -3.71
CA ASP A 80 22.83 -10.30 -2.70
C ASP A 80 22.64 -8.95 -1.97
N PHE A 81 22.02 -7.95 -2.63
CA PHE A 81 21.75 -6.64 -2.03
C PHE A 81 20.93 -6.76 -0.74
N PHE A 82 19.91 -7.62 -0.72
CA PHE A 82 19.02 -7.78 0.43
C PHE A 82 19.76 -8.32 1.66
N GLU A 83 20.69 -9.25 1.47
CA GLU A 83 21.51 -9.76 2.56
C GLU A 83 22.52 -8.71 3.02
N ASP A 84 23.18 -8.03 2.09
CA ASP A 84 24.24 -7.07 2.39
C ASP A 84 23.72 -5.81 3.09
N VAL A 85 22.55 -5.29 2.69
CA VAL A 85 21.94 -4.16 3.37
C VAL A 85 21.48 -4.54 4.78
N ARG A 86 20.92 -5.75 4.97
CA ARG A 86 20.50 -6.24 6.29
C ARG A 86 21.66 -6.57 7.23
N LYS A 87 22.82 -6.97 6.71
CA LYS A 87 24.06 -7.09 7.51
C LYS A 87 24.49 -5.75 8.10
N ARG A 88 24.29 -4.64 7.38
CA ARG A 88 24.65 -3.29 7.80
C ARG A 88 23.58 -2.66 8.69
N ASN A 89 22.32 -2.88 8.35
CA ASN A 89 21.16 -2.42 9.10
C ASN A 89 20.16 -3.57 9.28
N PRO A 90 20.25 -4.33 10.39
CA PRO A 90 19.35 -5.46 10.64
C PRO A 90 17.87 -5.08 10.82
N ASP A 91 17.57 -3.80 11.05
CA ASP A 91 16.21 -3.30 11.29
C ASP A 91 15.60 -2.64 10.04
N VAL A 92 16.30 -2.63 8.90
CA VAL A 92 15.79 -2.03 7.65
C VAL A 92 14.58 -2.81 7.15
N LEU A 93 13.53 -2.08 6.79
CA LEU A 93 12.37 -2.63 6.10
C LEU A 93 12.51 -2.36 4.60
N ILE A 94 12.22 -3.36 3.76
CA ILE A 94 12.36 -3.24 2.30
C ILE A 94 11.03 -3.61 1.65
N LEU A 95 10.42 -2.66 0.92
CA LEU A 95 9.15 -2.84 0.23
C LEU A 95 9.34 -2.91 -1.29
N ALA A 96 8.61 -3.84 -1.91
CA ALA A 96 8.58 -3.94 -3.37
C ALA A 96 7.66 -2.87 -3.96
N TYR A 97 8.20 -2.02 -4.83
CA TYR A 97 7.45 -1.07 -5.64
C TYR A 97 6.65 -1.82 -6.71
N VAL A 98 5.34 -1.62 -6.73
CA VAL A 98 4.42 -2.22 -7.70
C VAL A 98 3.41 -1.17 -8.16
N PRO A 99 3.46 -0.70 -9.42
CA PRO A 99 2.40 0.15 -9.95
C PRO A 99 1.11 -0.65 -10.11
N THR A 100 -0.01 -0.03 -9.77
CA THR A 100 -1.30 -0.75 -9.70
C THR A 100 -2.06 -0.76 -11.01
N VAL A 101 -1.81 0.21 -11.88
CA VAL A 101 -2.65 0.46 -13.07
C VAL A 101 -1.85 0.61 -14.35
N SER A 102 -0.54 0.78 -14.32
CA SER A 102 0.27 0.94 -15.52
C SER A 102 1.16 -0.27 -15.78
N TYR A 103 1.11 -0.80 -17.01
CA TYR A 103 2.11 -1.72 -17.52
C TYR A 103 3.11 -0.95 -18.40
N ASN A 104 4.39 -0.94 -18.03
CA ASN A 104 5.43 -0.29 -18.83
C ASN A 104 5.78 -1.17 -20.05
N ASN A 105 5.44 -0.70 -21.26
CA ASN A 105 5.66 -1.50 -22.46
C ASN A 105 7.08 -1.45 -22.99
N LEU A 106 7.88 -0.47 -22.55
CA LEU A 106 9.17 -0.16 -23.12
C LEU A 106 10.32 -0.82 -22.36
N TYR A 107 10.30 -0.74 -21.02
CA TYR A 107 11.44 -1.11 -20.19
C TYR A 107 11.28 -2.46 -19.47
N TRP A 108 10.05 -2.89 -19.20
CA TRP A 108 9.80 -4.15 -18.51
C TRP A 108 9.99 -5.36 -19.41
N SER A 109 11.21 -5.88 -19.35
CA SER A 109 11.71 -7.00 -20.14
C SER A 109 12.39 -8.09 -19.31
N ASP A 110 12.41 -7.93 -17.98
CA ASP A 110 12.89 -8.95 -17.04
C ASP A 110 11.85 -10.09 -16.86
N THR A 111 12.31 -11.18 -16.25
CA THR A 111 11.50 -12.39 -16.10
C THR A 111 10.26 -12.19 -15.23
N LEU A 112 10.32 -11.33 -14.20
CA LEU A 112 9.18 -11.07 -13.32
C LEU A 112 8.07 -10.36 -14.08
N HIS A 113 8.38 -9.28 -14.80
CA HIS A 113 7.36 -8.54 -15.55
C HIS A 113 6.88 -9.28 -16.81
N ILE A 114 7.74 -10.07 -17.47
CA ILE A 114 7.30 -10.97 -18.54
C ILE A 114 6.27 -11.98 -18.00
N GLN A 115 6.53 -12.56 -16.82
CA GLN A 115 5.59 -13.48 -16.18
C GLN A 115 4.28 -12.77 -15.81
N LEU A 116 4.36 -11.56 -15.25
CA LEU A 116 3.18 -10.72 -14.95
C LEU A 116 2.34 -10.52 -16.22
N LYS A 117 2.97 -10.06 -17.32
CA LYS A 117 2.32 -9.80 -18.61
C LYS A 117 1.64 -11.03 -19.18
N HIS A 118 2.26 -12.20 -19.05
CA HIS A 118 1.73 -13.45 -19.62
C HIS A 118 0.36 -13.83 -19.03
N GLY A 119 0.10 -13.50 -17.77
CA GLY A 119 -1.21 -13.75 -17.15
C GLY A 119 -2.25 -12.65 -17.42
N ILE A 120 -1.86 -11.49 -17.96
CA ILE A 120 -2.80 -10.39 -18.25
C ILE A 120 -3.70 -10.77 -19.43
N LYS A 121 -5.02 -10.69 -19.23
CA LYS A 121 -6.02 -10.93 -20.26
C LYS A 121 -6.39 -9.64 -21.00
N ASN A 122 -6.78 -9.77 -22.27
CA ASN A 122 -7.18 -8.60 -23.07
C ASN A 122 -8.38 -7.82 -22.49
N THR A 123 -9.28 -8.48 -21.77
CA THR A 123 -10.44 -7.87 -21.09
C THR A 123 -10.07 -7.07 -19.84
N TRP A 124 -8.80 -7.10 -19.44
CA TRP A 124 -8.30 -6.41 -18.25
C TRP A 124 -7.63 -5.08 -18.56
N TRP A 125 -7.39 -4.75 -19.82
CA TRP A 125 -6.93 -3.41 -20.19
C TRP A 125 -8.07 -2.40 -20.04
N LEU A 126 -7.75 -1.22 -19.51
CA LEU A 126 -8.68 -0.08 -19.50
C LEU A 126 -8.83 0.42 -20.94
N LYS A 127 -10.08 0.50 -21.41
CA LYS A 127 -10.40 0.89 -22.78
C LYS A 127 -11.41 2.01 -22.80
N ASP A 128 -11.51 2.68 -23.93
CA ASP A 128 -12.67 3.50 -24.27
C ASP A 128 -13.79 2.64 -24.88
N GLN A 129 -14.91 3.28 -25.21
CA GLN A 129 -16.07 2.64 -25.86
C GLN A 129 -15.75 2.00 -27.23
N ASN A 130 -14.65 2.40 -27.88
CA ASN A 130 -14.21 1.87 -29.17
C ASN A 130 -13.27 0.68 -29.00
N GLY A 131 -12.91 0.32 -27.77
CA GLY A 131 -11.93 -0.72 -27.45
C GLY A 131 -10.48 -0.26 -27.51
N THR A 132 -10.23 1.05 -27.60
CA THR A 132 -8.87 1.64 -27.59
C THR A 132 -8.31 1.59 -26.18
N ILE A 133 -7.17 0.93 -26.00
CA ILE A 133 -6.46 0.88 -24.72
C ILE A 133 -6.03 2.30 -24.32
N GLN A 134 -6.35 2.68 -23.08
CA GLN A 134 -5.97 3.95 -22.51
C GLN A 134 -4.55 3.91 -21.94
N THR A 135 -3.95 5.10 -21.83
CA THR A 135 -2.61 5.31 -21.28
C THR A 135 -2.70 6.39 -20.22
N ILE A 136 -2.16 6.13 -19.03
CA ILE A 136 -2.12 7.08 -17.90
C ILE A 136 -0.79 7.85 -17.92
N TRP A 137 0.32 7.14 -18.16
CA TRP A 137 1.66 7.72 -18.30
C TRP A 137 2.28 7.39 -19.66
N PRO A 138 3.15 8.25 -20.23
CA PRO A 138 3.85 7.94 -21.47
C PRO A 138 4.43 6.52 -21.50
N ASP A 139 4.29 5.84 -22.65
CA ASP A 139 4.81 4.48 -22.90
C ASP A 139 4.21 3.35 -22.04
N THR A 140 3.12 3.62 -21.31
CA THR A 140 2.38 2.62 -20.53
C THR A 140 1.04 2.24 -21.17
N SER A 141 0.54 1.07 -20.78
CA SER A 141 -0.85 0.64 -21.03
C SER A 141 -1.59 0.55 -19.70
N ALA A 142 -2.77 1.17 -19.62
CA ALA A 142 -3.56 1.20 -18.39
C ALA A 142 -4.38 -0.09 -18.21
N LEU A 143 -4.41 -0.61 -16.99
CA LEU A 143 -5.15 -1.78 -16.56
C LEU A 143 -6.40 -1.37 -15.79
N ASN A 144 -7.48 -2.11 -16.02
CA ASN A 144 -8.79 -1.82 -15.48
C ASN A 144 -8.98 -2.51 -14.13
N LEU A 145 -8.94 -1.74 -13.03
CA LEU A 145 -9.15 -2.25 -11.68
C LEU A 145 -10.56 -2.79 -11.42
N SER A 146 -11.54 -2.44 -12.27
CA SER A 146 -12.90 -2.99 -12.19
C SER A 146 -13.00 -4.40 -12.80
N SER A 147 -11.92 -4.90 -13.40
CA SER A 147 -11.82 -6.26 -13.96
C SER A 147 -11.11 -7.22 -12.98
N ASP A 148 -10.96 -8.50 -13.35
CA ASP A 148 -10.21 -9.46 -12.54
C ASP A 148 -8.71 -9.13 -12.42
N TRP A 149 -8.21 -8.09 -13.10
CA TRP A 149 -6.86 -7.55 -12.89
C TRP A 149 -6.55 -7.33 -11.41
N ALA A 150 -7.46 -6.72 -10.64
CA ALA A 150 -7.22 -6.43 -9.23
C ALA A 150 -6.93 -7.71 -8.43
N THR A 151 -7.69 -8.77 -8.66
CA THR A 151 -7.46 -10.09 -8.05
C THR A 151 -6.16 -10.72 -8.54
N TYR A 152 -5.89 -10.64 -9.84
CA TYR A 152 -4.69 -11.21 -10.42
C TYR A 152 -3.42 -10.54 -9.89
N LEU A 153 -3.39 -9.21 -9.80
CA LEU A 153 -2.28 -8.46 -9.24
C LEU A 153 -2.07 -8.79 -7.76
N ALA A 154 -3.15 -8.85 -6.97
CA ALA A 154 -3.07 -9.26 -5.56
C ALA A 154 -2.38 -10.63 -5.43
N ASN A 155 -2.85 -11.64 -6.17
CA ASN A 155 -2.25 -12.97 -6.14
C ASN A 155 -0.82 -12.99 -6.67
N PHE A 156 -0.54 -12.26 -7.75
CA PHE A 156 0.80 -12.18 -8.33
C PHE A 156 1.82 -11.66 -7.31
N VAL A 157 1.45 -10.61 -6.56
CA VAL A 157 2.27 -10.06 -5.48
C VAL A 157 2.56 -11.12 -4.41
N ILE A 158 1.55 -11.85 -3.94
CA ILE A 158 1.74 -12.90 -2.94
C ILE A 158 2.65 -14.01 -3.48
N ASP A 159 2.32 -14.53 -4.66
CA ASP A 159 2.90 -15.77 -5.18
C ASP A 159 4.29 -15.58 -5.78
N ASN A 160 4.63 -14.38 -6.28
CA ASN A 160 5.86 -14.14 -7.04
C ASN A 160 6.75 -13.05 -6.48
N ILE A 161 6.26 -12.23 -5.54
CA ILE A 161 7.07 -11.17 -4.90
C ILE A 161 7.29 -11.54 -3.44
N LEU A 162 6.23 -11.60 -2.64
CA LEU A 162 6.35 -11.83 -1.20
C LEU A 162 6.75 -13.26 -0.83
N SER A 163 6.48 -14.24 -1.70
CA SER A 163 6.91 -15.64 -1.52
C SER A 163 8.44 -15.83 -1.52
N THR A 164 9.21 -14.82 -1.97
CA THR A 164 10.68 -14.87 -1.99
C THR A 164 11.31 -14.67 -0.61
N ASP A 165 10.54 -14.19 0.37
CA ASP A 165 11.02 -13.78 1.70
C ASP A 165 12.09 -12.66 1.67
N LEU A 166 12.30 -12.00 0.52
CA LEU A 166 13.23 -10.87 0.39
C LEU A 166 12.61 -9.57 0.90
N TRP A 167 11.29 -9.45 0.86
CA TRP A 167 10.54 -8.21 1.09
C TRP A 167 9.78 -8.25 2.43
N ASP A 168 9.74 -7.10 3.11
CA ASP A 168 8.96 -6.88 4.34
C ASP A 168 7.54 -6.37 4.04
N GLY A 169 7.17 -6.31 2.76
CA GLY A 169 5.87 -5.85 2.29
C GLY A 169 5.93 -5.24 0.90
N ILE A 170 4.87 -4.51 0.56
CA ILE A 170 4.70 -3.88 -0.74
C ILE A 170 4.42 -2.39 -0.63
N PHE A 171 4.83 -1.69 -1.67
CA PHE A 171 4.51 -0.31 -1.95
C PHE A 171 3.70 -0.26 -3.25
N TYR A 172 2.38 -0.06 -3.14
CA TYR A 172 1.54 0.11 -4.32
C TYR A 172 1.56 1.56 -4.80
N ASP A 173 1.94 1.76 -6.06
CA ASP A 173 1.95 3.07 -6.68
C ASP A 173 0.69 3.35 -7.52
N GLU A 174 0.50 4.62 -7.86
CA GLU A 174 -0.59 5.15 -8.68
C GLU A 174 -1.97 4.97 -8.03
N VAL A 175 -2.06 4.91 -6.70
CA VAL A 175 -3.33 4.65 -6.00
C VAL A 175 -4.24 5.88 -6.02
N GLY A 176 -5.21 5.90 -6.93
CA GLY A 176 -6.22 6.96 -7.06
C GLY A 176 -7.63 6.51 -6.70
N ASP A 177 -8.49 7.43 -6.25
CA ASP A 177 -9.92 7.17 -5.99
C ASP A 177 -10.83 7.49 -7.19
N THR A 178 -10.26 8.01 -8.29
CA THR A 178 -10.98 8.38 -9.51
C THR A 178 -10.17 8.03 -10.76
N ILE A 179 -10.87 7.81 -11.88
CA ILE A 179 -10.29 7.50 -13.21
C ILE A 179 -10.90 8.36 -14.32
N SER A 180 -12.04 9.00 -14.09
CA SER A 180 -12.77 9.80 -15.06
C SER A 180 -11.96 10.96 -15.67
N TRP A 181 -10.88 11.39 -14.99
CA TRP A 181 -9.95 12.42 -15.46
C TRP A 181 -9.12 11.99 -16.69
N VAL A 182 -9.00 10.70 -16.97
CA VAL A 182 -8.33 10.16 -18.18
C VAL A 182 -9.17 10.43 -19.44
N GLY A 183 -10.47 10.70 -19.28
CA GLY A 183 -11.41 10.96 -20.37
C GLY A 183 -12.47 9.87 -20.47
N SER A 184 -12.78 9.45 -21.71
CA SER A 184 -13.78 8.41 -21.94
C SER A 184 -13.22 7.04 -21.59
N VAL A 185 -13.87 6.35 -20.65
CA VAL A 185 -13.50 4.99 -20.21
C VAL A 185 -14.71 4.07 -20.24
N ASP A 186 -14.46 2.78 -20.45
CA ASP A 186 -15.42 1.67 -20.42
C ASP A 186 -14.91 0.65 -19.38
N THR A 187 -15.24 0.89 -18.11
CA THR A 187 -14.72 0.08 -16.99
C THR A 187 -15.45 -1.25 -16.84
N ASP A 188 -16.67 -1.38 -17.37
CA ASP A 188 -17.44 -2.62 -17.33
C ASP A 188 -17.36 -3.46 -18.63
N ASN A 189 -16.61 -2.97 -19.63
CA ASN A 189 -16.41 -3.58 -20.95
C ASN A 189 -17.72 -3.78 -21.74
N ASN A 190 -18.69 -2.88 -21.62
CA ASN A 190 -19.98 -2.97 -22.32
C ASN A 190 -20.00 -2.26 -23.69
N HIS A 191 -18.86 -1.74 -24.16
CA HIS A 191 -18.69 -0.96 -25.38
C HIS A 191 -19.44 0.38 -25.37
N ARG A 192 -19.62 0.97 -24.18
CA ARG A 192 -20.17 2.32 -24.00
C ARG A 192 -19.28 3.06 -23.01
N SER A 193 -19.22 4.37 -23.20
CA SER A 193 -18.54 5.24 -22.26
C SER A 193 -19.31 5.25 -20.95
N ASP A 194 -18.61 5.00 -19.85
CA ASP A 194 -19.16 5.17 -18.52
C ASP A 194 -19.40 6.65 -18.26
N ASN A 195 -20.46 6.93 -17.49
CA ASN A 195 -20.54 8.25 -16.88
C ASN A 195 -19.43 8.38 -15.81
N PRO A 196 -18.84 9.58 -15.62
CA PRO A 196 -17.71 9.78 -14.71
C PRO A 196 -17.89 9.22 -13.30
N ALA A 197 -19.07 9.41 -12.70
CA ALA A 197 -19.34 8.96 -11.34
C ALA A 197 -19.37 7.43 -11.21
N SER A 198 -19.91 6.73 -12.22
CA SER A 198 -19.88 5.26 -12.25
C SER A 198 -18.48 4.72 -12.47
N ALA A 199 -17.68 5.35 -13.35
CA ALA A 199 -16.28 4.95 -13.56
C ALA A 199 -15.46 5.09 -12.26
N ASP A 200 -15.59 6.22 -11.57
CA ASP A 200 -14.87 6.48 -10.32
C ASP A 200 -15.29 5.54 -9.18
N ASP A 201 -16.60 5.24 -9.06
CA ASP A 201 -17.08 4.27 -8.06
C ASP A 201 -16.57 2.84 -8.31
N SER A 202 -16.57 2.40 -9.57
CA SER A 202 -16.00 1.10 -9.96
C SER A 202 -14.50 1.05 -9.71
N TRP A 203 -13.77 2.13 -10.01
CA TRP A 203 -12.34 2.25 -9.76
C TRP A 203 -11.98 2.13 -8.28
N LYS A 204 -12.69 2.87 -7.42
CA LYS A 204 -12.52 2.79 -5.96
C LYS A 204 -12.80 1.38 -5.42
N LYS A 205 -13.84 0.70 -5.93
CA LYS A 205 -14.13 -0.70 -5.58
C LYS A 205 -13.00 -1.63 -6.00
N GLY A 206 -12.43 -1.41 -7.19
CA GLY A 206 -11.27 -2.15 -7.67
C GLY A 206 -10.06 -2.04 -6.76
N TYR A 207 -9.75 -0.85 -6.24
CA TYR A 207 -8.71 -0.68 -5.22
C TYR A 207 -9.03 -1.34 -3.90
N ILE A 208 -10.26 -1.21 -3.41
CA ILE A 208 -10.68 -1.92 -2.18
C ILE A 208 -10.48 -3.42 -2.35
N GLN A 209 -10.84 -3.97 -3.52
CA GLN A 209 -10.62 -5.37 -3.84
C GLN A 209 -9.14 -5.74 -3.85
N LEU A 210 -8.29 -5.00 -4.59
CA LEU A 210 -6.84 -5.21 -4.61
C LEU A 210 -6.25 -5.19 -3.20
N LEU A 211 -6.46 -4.10 -2.45
CA LEU A 211 -5.85 -3.90 -1.13
C LEU A 211 -6.35 -4.92 -0.10
N SER A 212 -7.66 -5.21 -0.09
CA SER A 212 -8.23 -6.18 0.86
C SER A 212 -7.79 -7.60 0.57
N GLN A 213 -7.69 -8.01 -0.70
CA GLN A 213 -7.22 -9.33 -1.07
C GLN A 213 -5.73 -9.49 -0.81
N THR A 214 -4.90 -8.49 -1.14
CA THR A 214 -3.48 -8.50 -0.79
C THR A 214 -3.32 -8.65 0.72
N ARG A 215 -3.98 -7.81 1.53
CA ARG A 215 -3.91 -7.89 2.99
C ARG A 215 -4.35 -9.25 3.55
N ALA A 216 -5.42 -9.83 3.01
CA ALA A 216 -5.95 -11.09 3.51
C ALA A 216 -5.00 -12.29 3.31
N ASN A 217 -4.08 -12.19 2.34
CA ASN A 217 -3.15 -13.26 1.98
C ASN A 217 -1.70 -12.99 2.39
N MET A 218 -1.39 -11.80 2.92
CA MET A 218 -0.08 -11.44 3.46
C MET A 218 0.15 -12.04 4.85
N LYS A 219 1.43 -12.13 5.26
CA LYS A 219 1.74 -12.42 6.66
C LYS A 219 1.28 -11.24 7.53
N PRO A 220 0.89 -11.48 8.81
CA PRO A 220 0.38 -10.42 9.67
C PRO A 220 1.30 -9.20 9.83
N ASP A 221 2.62 -9.43 9.78
CA ASP A 221 3.63 -8.39 9.98
C ASP A 221 4.07 -7.70 8.68
N ASP A 222 3.70 -8.23 7.50
CA ASP A 222 4.07 -7.61 6.23
C ASP A 222 3.32 -6.28 6.04
N LEU A 223 4.00 -5.33 5.39
CA LEU A 223 3.47 -3.97 5.21
C LEU A 223 2.79 -3.76 3.85
N ILE A 224 1.75 -2.93 3.84
CA ILE A 224 1.19 -2.33 2.63
C ILE A 224 1.30 -0.82 2.79
N VAL A 225 2.11 -0.19 1.96
CA VAL A 225 2.18 1.26 1.82
C VAL A 225 1.65 1.64 0.44
N ILE A 226 0.97 2.77 0.32
CA ILE A 226 0.45 3.26 -0.97
C ILE A 226 1.03 4.63 -1.32
N ASN A 227 1.13 4.96 -2.60
CA ASN A 227 1.29 6.34 -3.06
C ASN A 227 -0.06 6.86 -3.58
N GLY A 228 -0.56 7.96 -3.03
CA GLY A 228 -1.74 8.64 -3.60
C GLY A 228 -2.88 8.91 -2.62
N SER A 229 -4.04 8.28 -2.84
CA SER A 229 -5.34 8.72 -2.29
C SER A 229 -5.43 8.66 -0.76
N SER A 230 -6.11 9.66 -0.17
CA SER A 230 -6.42 9.72 1.27
C SER A 230 -7.73 9.09 1.70
N THR A 231 -8.42 8.45 0.75
CA THR A 231 -9.71 7.80 0.95
C THR A 231 -9.73 6.92 2.19
N LYS A 232 -10.76 7.11 3.04
CA LYS A 232 -10.88 6.41 4.33
C LYS A 232 -11.12 4.92 4.15
N GLU A 233 -11.78 4.54 3.07
CA GLU A 233 -12.10 3.17 2.72
C GLU A 233 -10.87 2.30 2.46
N TYR A 234 -9.71 2.89 2.15
CA TYR A 234 -8.45 2.15 1.94
C TYR A 234 -7.70 1.87 3.25
N GLN A 235 -7.91 2.71 4.28
CA GLN A 235 -7.16 2.70 5.53
C GLN A 235 -7.18 1.37 6.29
N PRO A 236 -8.28 0.58 6.31
CA PRO A 236 -8.30 -0.71 7.01
C PRO A 236 -7.31 -1.74 6.48
N PHE A 237 -6.78 -1.58 5.27
CA PHE A 237 -5.94 -2.58 4.60
C PHE A 237 -4.46 -2.19 4.54
N ILE A 238 -4.14 -0.92 4.81
CA ILE A 238 -2.79 -0.36 4.62
C ILE A 238 -2.14 0.04 5.95
N ASN A 239 -0.81 0.11 5.96
CA ASN A 239 -0.01 0.56 7.11
C ASN A 239 0.45 2.02 6.99
N GLY A 240 0.45 2.58 5.77
CA GLY A 240 0.93 3.92 5.54
C GLY A 240 0.70 4.40 4.12
N ARG A 241 1.05 5.67 3.89
CA ARG A 241 0.91 6.33 2.60
C ARG A 241 2.08 7.29 2.36
N MET A 242 2.52 7.38 1.11
CA MET A 242 3.37 8.41 0.56
C MET A 242 2.54 9.42 -0.24
N PHE A 243 3.01 10.66 -0.25
CA PHE A 243 2.50 11.73 -1.08
C PHE A 243 3.63 12.31 -1.92
N GLU A 244 3.34 12.55 -3.19
CA GLU A 244 4.26 13.27 -4.09
C GLU A 244 4.04 14.77 -4.00
N SER A 245 5.11 15.53 -4.31
CA SER A 245 5.08 16.99 -4.40
C SER A 245 4.52 17.67 -3.14
N PHE A 246 5.01 17.25 -1.96
CA PHE A 246 4.51 17.78 -0.69
C PHE A 246 4.90 19.26 -0.48
N PRO A 247 3.99 20.11 0.03
CA PRO A 247 2.57 19.82 0.32
C PRO A 247 1.75 19.59 -0.95
N THR A 248 1.05 18.46 -1.00
CA THR A 248 0.30 18.03 -2.18
C THR A 248 -0.88 18.99 -2.40
N PRO A 249 -0.94 19.74 -3.52
CA PRO A 249 -1.82 20.90 -3.67
C PRO A 249 -3.32 20.66 -3.47
N TRP A 250 -3.80 19.42 -3.62
CA TRP A 250 -5.23 19.05 -3.57
C TRP A 250 -5.67 18.40 -2.25
N GLU A 251 -4.74 18.07 -1.34
CA GLU A 251 -5.04 17.35 -0.09
C GLU A 251 -5.08 18.28 1.15
N GLY A 252 -4.74 19.56 1.00
CA GLY A 252 -4.66 20.50 2.12
C GLY A 252 -3.51 20.19 3.10
N ASP A 253 -3.34 21.07 4.09
CA ASP A 253 -2.21 20.99 5.03
C ASP A 253 -2.36 19.79 6.00
N VAL A 254 -1.73 18.66 5.68
CA VAL A 254 -1.56 17.54 6.61
C VAL A 254 -0.08 17.20 6.72
N LEU A 255 0.46 17.22 7.95
CA LEU A 255 1.82 16.75 8.25
C LEU A 255 1.94 15.24 7.99
N ILE A 256 2.98 14.79 7.27
CA ILE A 256 3.83 13.59 7.54
C ILE A 256 4.81 13.30 6.36
N LEU A 257 5.99 12.75 6.71
CA LEU A 257 7.17 12.36 5.92
C LEU A 257 7.77 13.46 5.01
N LYS A 258 8.80 14.12 5.54
CA LYS A 258 9.59 15.12 4.82
C LYS A 258 10.49 14.41 3.80
N GLN A 259 10.18 14.62 2.52
CA GLN A 259 10.99 14.19 1.39
C GLN A 259 12.29 15.00 1.33
N GLY A 260 13.43 14.32 1.21
CA GLY A 260 14.69 14.93 0.79
C GLY A 260 14.84 14.75 -0.71
N PHE A 261 14.61 15.81 -1.48
CA PHE A 261 14.86 15.82 -2.92
C PHE A 261 16.15 16.59 -3.21
N GLU A 262 17.06 15.96 -3.95
CA GLU A 262 17.75 16.62 -5.06
C GLU A 262 17.73 15.68 -6.28
N ASN A 263 17.00 16.09 -7.31
CA ASN A 263 17.09 15.72 -8.72
C ASN A 263 17.03 14.23 -9.13
N LEU A 264 15.86 13.75 -9.56
CA LEU A 264 15.70 12.71 -10.59
C LEU A 264 14.23 12.66 -11.06
N LEU A 265 13.83 13.67 -11.84
CA LEU A 265 12.53 13.71 -12.54
C LEU A 265 12.69 13.70 -14.08
N TYR A 266 13.80 13.19 -14.58
CA TYR A 266 14.05 13.06 -16.01
C TYR A 266 14.84 11.79 -16.34
N SER A 267 14.21 10.62 -16.15
CA SER A 267 14.48 9.42 -16.95
C SER A 267 13.52 8.29 -16.55
N LEU A 268 12.27 8.41 -16.99
CA LEU A 268 11.45 7.27 -17.41
C LEU A 268 10.90 7.65 -18.79
#